data_AF-A0A382B4P2-F1
#
_entry.id   AF-A0A382B4P2-F1
#
_cell.length_a   1.000
_cell.length_b   1.000
_cell.length_c   1.000
_cell.angle_alpha   90.00
_cell.angle_beta   90.00
_cell.angle_gamma   90.00
#
_symmetry.space_group_name_H-M   'P 1'
#
loop_
_entity.id
_entity.type
_entity.pdbx_description
1 polymer ?
#
loop_
_entity_poly.entity_id
_entity_poly.type
_entity_poly.pdbx_seq_one_letter_code
_entity_poly.pdbx_strand_id
1 'polypeptide(L)'
;MNFGEKIELVETEKAGKINIDKKCSKCKKSICCISINQKIPTPKSKEDFDHLLWQVSHENINVFKDADGWFLHIDTRCGHLLDGGICSIYENRPWVCREYDNEFCEYDESIKDASELWFSTYKKLEKYCRKRFKKWDRRFELYE
;
A
#
# COMPACT_ATOMS: atom_id res chain seq x y z
N MET A 1 -8.70 7.87 -46.81
CA MET A 1 -9.32 7.10 -45.73
C MET A 1 -9.48 5.67 -46.22
N ASN A 2 -8.65 4.74 -45.76
CA ASN A 2 -8.81 3.31 -45.97
C ASN A 2 -8.61 2.64 -44.61
N PHE A 3 -9.71 2.31 -43.94
CA PHE A 3 -9.69 1.56 -42.68
C PHE A 3 -10.11 0.12 -43.03
N GLY A 4 -9.11 -0.71 -43.31
CA GLY A 4 -9.31 -2.10 -43.74
C GLY A 4 -8.20 -3.03 -43.27
N GLU A 5 -7.45 -2.66 -42.24
CA GLU A 5 -6.51 -3.60 -41.60
C GLU A 5 -7.30 -4.54 -40.70
N LYS A 6 -7.50 -5.77 -41.19
CA LYS A 6 -7.96 -6.90 -40.38
C LYS A 6 -6.91 -7.14 -39.30
N ILE A 7 -7.32 -7.01 -38.04
CA ILE A 7 -6.53 -7.41 -36.89
C ILE A 7 -6.45 -8.95 -36.92
N GLU A 8 -5.26 -9.49 -37.18
CA GLU A 8 -4.98 -10.91 -36.97
C GLU A 8 -4.89 -11.17 -35.47
N LEU A 9 -5.81 -11.98 -34.96
CA LEU A 9 -5.74 -12.51 -33.61
C LEU A 9 -4.63 -13.55 -33.56
N VAL A 10 -3.53 -13.21 -32.87
CA VAL A 10 -2.45 -14.15 -32.61
C VAL A 10 -2.95 -15.20 -31.62
N GLU A 11 -2.77 -16.48 -31.96
CA GLU A 11 -3.10 -17.60 -31.09
C GLU A 11 -2.41 -17.44 -29.73
N THR A 12 -3.21 -17.33 -28.67
CA THR A 12 -2.69 -17.27 -27.31
C THR A 12 -2.11 -18.63 -26.96
N GLU A 13 -0.79 -18.72 -26.82
CA GLU A 13 -0.15 -19.86 -26.18
C GLU A 13 -0.83 -20.12 -24.83
N LYS A 14 -1.19 -21.37 -24.57
CA LYS A 14 -1.79 -21.77 -23.29
C LYS A 14 -0.86 -21.32 -22.18
N ALA A 15 -1.30 -20.33 -21.40
CA ALA A 15 -0.62 -19.90 -20.19
C ALA A 15 -0.22 -21.16 -19.40
N GLY A 16 1.09 -21.33 -19.15
CA GLY A 16 1.60 -22.45 -18.38
C GLY A 16 0.86 -22.58 -17.06
N LYS A 17 0.87 -23.77 -16.44
CA LYS A 17 0.22 -23.98 -15.15
C LYS A 17 0.83 -23.05 -14.09
N ILE A 18 0.19 -21.90 -13.86
CA ILE A 18 0.49 -21.02 -12.74
C ILE A 18 -0.06 -21.72 -11.50
N ASN A 19 0.81 -22.13 -10.59
CA ASN A 19 0.39 -22.63 -9.28
C ASN A 19 -0.02 -21.43 -8.42
N ILE A 20 -1.28 -21.02 -8.58
CA ILE A 20 -1.86 -19.93 -7.79
C ILE A 20 -2.25 -20.51 -6.43
N ASP A 21 -1.72 -19.92 -5.37
CA ASP A 21 -2.08 -20.32 -4.01
C ASP A 21 -3.61 -20.25 -3.80
N LYS A 22 -4.16 -21.22 -3.06
CA LYS A 22 -5.61 -21.37 -2.85
C LYS A 22 -6.23 -20.14 -2.20
N LYS A 23 -5.52 -19.44 -1.31
CA LYS A 23 -6.00 -18.21 -0.67
C LYS A 23 -6.01 -17.05 -1.66
N CYS A 24 -4.93 -16.87 -2.43
CA CYS A 24 -4.86 -15.87 -3.49
C CYS A 24 -5.98 -16.08 -4.54
N SER A 25 -6.28 -17.32 -4.91
CA SER A 25 -7.36 -17.63 -5.86
C SER A 25 -8.77 -17.21 -5.39
N LYS A 26 -8.97 -17.07 -4.07
CA LYS A 26 -10.23 -16.62 -3.46
C LYS A 26 -10.28 -15.11 -3.26
N CYS A 27 -9.14 -14.42 -3.32
CA CYS A 27 -9.03 -12.98 -3.12
C CYS A 27 -9.48 -12.19 -4.36
N LYS A 28 -10.79 -12.01 -4.54
CA LYS A 28 -11.38 -11.30 -5.69
C LYS A 28 -11.03 -9.81 -5.76
N LYS A 29 -10.60 -9.22 -4.64
CA LYS A 29 -10.24 -7.79 -4.55
C LYS A 29 -8.79 -7.51 -4.93
N SER A 30 -7.96 -8.54 -5.08
CA SER A 30 -6.52 -8.39 -5.35
C SER A 30 -5.84 -7.43 -4.38
N ILE A 31 -6.10 -7.58 -3.08
CA ILE A 31 -5.78 -6.58 -2.05
C ILE A 31 -4.30 -6.17 -2.10
N CYS A 32 -3.38 -7.12 -2.23
CA CYS A 32 -1.94 -6.87 -2.34
C CYS A 32 -1.49 -6.11 -3.60
N CYS A 33 -2.36 -5.96 -4.60
CA CYS A 33 -2.10 -5.20 -5.83
C CYS A 33 -2.88 -3.87 -5.88
N ILE A 34 -3.61 -3.53 -4.83
CA ILE A 34 -4.32 -2.25 -4.69
C ILE A 34 -3.82 -1.43 -3.49
N SER A 35 -2.71 -1.83 -2.89
CA SER A 35 -2.07 -1.08 -1.82
C SER A 35 -0.54 -1.17 -1.91
N ILE A 36 0.13 -0.18 -1.33
CA ILE A 36 1.57 -0.19 -1.09
C ILE A 36 1.78 -0.03 0.41
N ASN A 37 2.52 -0.96 1.02
CA ASN A 37 2.96 -0.88 2.41
C ASN A 37 4.47 -0.68 2.44
N GLN A 38 4.90 0.55 2.70
CA GLN A 38 6.31 0.89 2.81
C GLN A 38 6.69 0.99 4.28
N LYS A 39 7.63 0.16 4.73
CA LYS A 39 8.25 0.34 6.05
C LYS A 39 9.02 1.66 6.09
N ILE A 40 8.74 2.48 7.09
CA ILE A 40 9.42 3.75 7.32
C ILE A 40 10.21 3.71 8.64
N PRO A 41 11.28 4.51 8.78
CA PRO A 41 11.94 4.68 10.06
C PRO A 41 10.94 5.10 11.14
N THR A 42 11.10 4.54 12.36
CA THR A 42 10.27 4.94 13.50
C THR A 42 10.37 6.45 13.72
N PRO A 43 9.25 7.22 13.66
CA PRO A 43 9.26 8.66 13.88
C PRO A 43 9.56 8.96 15.35
N LYS A 44 10.56 9.81 15.60
CA LYS A 44 11.08 10.13 16.94
C LYS A 44 10.94 11.61 17.26
N SER A 45 11.16 12.48 16.27
CA SER A 45 11.19 13.94 16.42
C SER A 45 9.82 14.59 16.11
N LYS A 46 9.64 15.88 16.41
CA LYS A 46 8.39 16.56 16.02
C LYS A 46 8.34 16.76 14.52
N GLU A 47 9.50 16.98 13.91
CA GLU A 47 9.74 17.15 12.49
C GLU A 47 9.36 15.89 11.71
N ASP A 48 9.68 14.70 12.23
CA ASP A 48 9.25 13.43 11.64
C ASP A 48 7.72 13.37 11.60
N PHE A 49 7.06 13.70 12.72
CA PHE A 49 5.60 13.69 12.79
C PHE A 49 4.96 14.81 11.95
N ASP A 50 5.63 15.95 11.77
CA ASP A 50 5.16 17.03 10.91
C ASP A 50 5.22 16.63 9.43
N HIS A 51 6.26 15.91 9.01
CA HIS A 51 6.32 15.27 7.69
C HIS A 51 5.18 14.26 7.50
N LEU A 52 4.92 13.41 8.50
CA LEU A 52 3.82 12.46 8.44
C LEU A 52 2.45 13.17 8.37
N LEU A 53 2.28 14.30 9.06
CA LEU A 53 1.06 15.11 8.99
C LEU A 53 0.83 15.65 7.57
N TRP A 54 1.88 16.13 6.90
CA TRP A 54 1.82 16.52 5.50
C TRP A 54 1.42 15.32 4.61
N GLN A 55 2.02 14.15 4.80
CA GLN A 55 1.71 12.94 4.01
C GLN A 55 0.24 12.51 4.17
N VAL A 56 -0.26 12.31 5.40
CA VAL A 56 -1.66 11.89 5.66
C VAL A 56 -2.71 12.96 5.36
N SER A 57 -2.29 14.14 4.88
CA SER A 57 -3.20 15.17 4.38
C SER A 57 -3.59 14.96 2.91
N HIS A 58 -2.93 14.03 2.21
CA HIS A 58 -3.26 13.66 0.83
C HIS A 58 -4.21 12.47 0.81
N GLU A 59 -5.02 12.40 -0.24
CA GLU A 59 -5.94 11.27 -0.46
C GLU A 59 -5.17 9.95 -0.53
N ASN A 60 -5.80 8.90 -0.01
CA ASN A 60 -5.29 7.53 -0.01
C ASN A 60 -3.97 7.27 0.73
N ILE A 61 -3.42 8.28 1.43
CA ILE A 61 -2.24 8.11 2.27
C ILE A 61 -2.65 7.89 3.72
N ASN A 62 -2.20 6.77 4.28
CA ASN A 62 -2.40 6.39 5.67
C ASN A 62 -1.04 6.06 6.30
N VAL A 63 -0.92 6.26 7.61
CA VAL A 63 0.25 5.84 8.39
C VAL A 63 -0.22 4.89 9.47
N PHE A 64 0.48 3.78 9.64
CA PHE A 64 0.15 2.82 10.70
C PHE A 64 1.38 2.31 11.42
N LYS A 65 1.15 1.75 12.62
CA LYS A 65 2.16 1.04 13.40
C LYS A 65 1.63 -0.33 13.78
N ASP A 66 2.47 -1.34 13.64
CA ASP A 66 2.24 -2.70 14.15
C ASP A 66 3.47 -3.19 14.96
N ALA A 67 3.59 -4.50 15.11
CA ALA A 67 4.71 -5.16 15.78
C ALA A 67 6.06 -5.00 15.05
N ASP A 68 6.04 -4.89 13.72
CA ASP A 68 7.24 -4.79 12.88
C ASP A 68 7.75 -3.36 12.73
N GLY A 69 6.92 -2.36 13.01
CA GLY A 69 7.33 -0.97 13.09
C GLY A 69 6.29 0.00 12.54
N TRP A 70 6.78 1.05 11.88
CA TRP A 70 5.94 2.08 11.27
C TRP A 70 5.92 1.91 9.76
N PHE A 71 4.76 2.19 9.18
CA PHE A 71 4.52 2.00 7.76
C PHE A 71 3.73 3.15 7.18
N LEU A 72 4.06 3.49 5.94
CA LEU A 72 3.24 4.29 5.05
C LEU A 72 2.39 3.34 4.21
N HIS A 73 1.08 3.48 4.30
CA HIS A 73 0.11 2.73 3.51
C HIS A 73 -0.51 3.65 2.45
N ILE A 74 -0.38 3.27 1.19
CA ILE A 74 -0.93 4.01 0.06
C ILE A 74 -1.98 3.13 -0.61
N ASP A 75 -3.24 3.54 -0.56
CA ASP A 75 -4.33 2.87 -1.26
C ASP A 75 -4.30 3.28 -2.75
N THR A 76 -3.69 2.44 -3.57
CA THR A 76 -3.47 2.75 -4.98
C THR A 76 -3.41 1.49 -5.81
N ARG A 77 -4.13 1.52 -6.94
CA ARG A 77 -4.20 0.38 -7.86
C ARG A 77 -2.89 0.25 -8.65
N CYS A 78 -2.30 -0.94 -8.62
CA CYS A 78 -1.18 -1.27 -9.50
C CYS A 78 -1.60 -1.17 -10.98
N GLY A 79 -0.81 -0.44 -11.79
CA GLY A 79 -1.07 -0.28 -13.23
C GLY A 79 -0.95 -1.56 -14.06
N HIS A 80 -0.37 -2.62 -13.50
CA HIS A 80 -0.25 -3.93 -14.14
C HIS A 80 -1.34 -4.92 -13.70
N LEU A 81 -2.31 -4.49 -12.88
CA LEU A 81 -3.40 -5.33 -12.43
C LEU A 81 -4.52 -5.37 -13.49
N LEU A 82 -4.66 -6.51 -14.16
CA LEU A 82 -5.72 -6.76 -15.13
C LEU A 82 -7.05 -7.10 -14.44
N ASP A 83 -8.10 -7.10 -15.24
CA ASP A 83 -9.39 -7.65 -14.82
C ASP A 83 -9.25 -9.13 -14.46
N GLY A 84 -9.97 -9.55 -13.43
CA GLY A 84 -9.83 -10.91 -12.87
C GLY A 84 -8.64 -11.08 -11.91
N GLY A 85 -7.91 -10.01 -11.59
CA GLY A 85 -6.88 -10.02 -10.55
C GLY A 85 -5.54 -10.61 -10.97
N ILE A 86 -5.26 -10.59 -12.27
CA ILE A 86 -4.05 -11.17 -12.86
C ILE A 86 -3.02 -10.06 -13.09
N CYS A 87 -1.76 -10.32 -12.74
CA CYS A 87 -0.66 -9.39 -13.02
C CYS A 87 -0.19 -9.53 -14.47
N SER A 88 -0.23 -8.44 -15.24
CA SER A 88 0.19 -8.44 -16.65
C SER A 88 1.70 -8.65 -16.85
N ILE A 89 2.50 -8.47 -15.79
CA ILE A 89 3.95 -8.64 -15.79
C ILE A 89 4.40 -9.73 -14.82
N TYR A 90 3.62 -10.79 -14.62
CA TYR A 90 3.84 -11.81 -13.58
C TYR A 90 5.29 -12.33 -13.52
N GLU A 91 5.89 -12.63 -14.67
CA GLU A 91 7.28 -13.11 -14.79
C GLU A 91 8.34 -12.03 -14.59
N ASN A 92 7.97 -10.76 -14.71
CA ASN A 92 8.85 -9.57 -14.59
C ASN A 92 8.54 -8.75 -13.34
N ARG A 93 7.76 -9.29 -12.40
CA ARG A 93 7.41 -8.62 -11.14
C ARG A 93 8.65 -8.13 -10.38
N PRO A 94 8.56 -7.00 -9.66
CA PRO A 94 9.64 -6.52 -8.81
C PRO A 94 9.87 -7.49 -7.65
N TRP A 95 11.07 -7.43 -7.06
CA TRP A 95 11.51 -8.33 -5.99
C TRP A 95 10.52 -8.44 -4.82
N VAL A 96 10.01 -7.30 -4.34
CA VAL A 96 9.01 -7.24 -3.26
C VAL A 96 7.74 -8.07 -3.54
N CYS A 97 7.31 -8.15 -4.81
CA CYS A 97 6.15 -8.94 -5.19
C CYS A 97 6.48 -10.44 -5.34
N ARG A 98 7.76 -10.80 -5.49
CA ARG A 98 8.23 -12.19 -5.61
C ARG A 98 8.47 -12.82 -4.24
N GLU A 99 9.01 -12.04 -3.31
CA GLU A 99 9.22 -12.47 -1.92
C GLU A 99 7.95 -12.41 -1.07
N TYR A 100 6.86 -11.88 -1.61
CA TYR A 100 5.59 -11.80 -0.89
C TYR A 100 5.07 -13.20 -0.54
N ASP A 101 4.92 -13.44 0.75
CA ASP A 101 4.23 -14.59 1.31
C ASP A 101 2.80 -14.19 1.74
N ASN A 102 1.88 -15.12 1.63
CA ASN A 102 0.46 -14.91 1.90
C ASN A 102 -0.05 -15.66 3.12
N GLU A 103 0.84 -16.19 3.98
CA GLU A 103 0.47 -16.88 5.23
C GLU A 103 -0.48 -16.02 6.08
N PHE A 104 -0.12 -14.75 6.30
CA PHE A 104 -0.94 -13.74 6.97
C PHE A 104 -1.08 -12.50 6.08
N CYS A 105 -2.26 -12.29 5.48
CA CYS A 105 -2.47 -11.16 4.57
C CYS A 105 -3.80 -10.45 4.80
N GLU A 106 -4.00 -9.31 4.12
CA GLU A 106 -5.20 -8.46 4.26
C GLU A 106 -6.53 -9.16 3.90
N TYR A 107 -6.46 -10.36 3.33
CA TYR A 107 -7.62 -11.20 3.13
C TYR A 107 -8.17 -11.80 4.44
N ASP A 108 -7.31 -12.05 5.43
CA ASP A 108 -7.73 -12.60 6.74
C ASP A 108 -8.23 -11.49 7.67
N GLU A 109 -7.48 -10.40 7.74
CA GLU A 109 -7.75 -9.26 8.60
C GLU A 109 -7.22 -7.98 7.94
N SER A 110 -7.97 -6.87 8.04
CA SER A 110 -7.52 -5.62 7.44
C SER A 110 -6.31 -5.06 8.18
N ILE A 111 -5.38 -4.38 7.49
CA ILE A 111 -4.22 -3.74 8.16
C ILE A 111 -4.69 -2.81 9.28
N LYS A 112 -5.78 -2.09 9.04
CA LYS A 112 -6.36 -1.19 10.03
C LYS A 112 -6.73 -1.92 11.32
N ASP A 113 -7.31 -3.10 11.24
CA ASP A 113 -7.76 -3.85 12.42
C ASP A 113 -6.57 -4.56 13.10
N ALA A 114 -5.60 -5.04 12.32
CA ALA A 114 -4.36 -5.64 12.82
C ALA A 114 -3.36 -4.61 13.39
N SER A 115 -3.52 -3.32 13.08
CA SER A 115 -2.58 -2.26 13.49
C SER A 115 -2.80 -1.78 14.93
N GLU A 116 -1.71 -1.55 15.65
CA GLU A 116 -1.74 -0.91 16.97
C GLU A 116 -2.15 0.57 16.88
N LEU A 117 -1.72 1.23 15.80
CA LEU A 117 -2.06 2.62 15.49
C LEU A 117 -2.42 2.74 14.02
N TRP A 118 -3.51 3.46 13.71
CA TRP A 118 -3.93 3.77 12.35
C TRP A 118 -4.30 5.24 12.18
N PHE A 119 -3.63 5.93 11.26
CA PHE A 119 -3.81 7.34 10.98
C PHE A 119 -4.18 7.56 9.51
N SER A 120 -5.47 7.78 9.28
CA SER A 120 -6.03 8.03 7.94
C SER A 120 -6.33 9.50 7.65
N THR A 121 -6.00 10.40 8.58
CA THR A 121 -6.34 11.82 8.48
C THR A 121 -5.37 12.63 9.33
N TYR A 122 -5.12 13.87 8.92
CA TYR A 122 -4.41 14.88 9.71
C TYR A 122 -4.88 14.93 11.17
N LYS A 123 -6.19 15.11 11.42
CA LYS A 123 -6.75 15.29 12.77
C LYS A 123 -6.45 14.12 13.72
N LYS A 124 -6.50 12.88 13.21
CA LYS A 124 -6.19 11.68 14.01
C LYS A 124 -4.72 11.63 14.40
N LEU A 125 -3.82 11.90 13.46
CA LEU A 125 -2.38 11.93 13.71
C LEU A 125 -2.01 13.10 14.63
N GLU A 126 -2.57 14.29 14.40
CA GLU A 126 -2.31 15.47 15.22
C GLU A 126 -2.74 15.23 16.68
N LYS A 127 -3.90 14.59 16.90
CA LYS A 127 -4.36 14.21 18.24
C LYS A 127 -3.35 13.29 18.93
N TYR A 128 -2.73 12.36 18.20
CA TYR A 128 -1.66 11.52 18.72
C TYR A 128 -0.41 12.36 19.06
N CYS A 129 0.04 13.23 18.15
CA CYS A 129 1.18 14.12 18.36
C CYS A 129 1.01 15.00 19.61
N ARG A 130 -0.18 15.60 19.81
CA ARG A 130 -0.50 16.43 20.98
C ARG A 130 -0.49 15.65 22.30
N LYS A 131 -0.83 14.36 22.28
CA LYS A 131 -0.70 13.49 23.46
C LYS A 131 0.74 13.08 23.72
N ARG A 132 1.51 12.81 22.66
CA ARG A 132 2.89 12.35 22.73
C ARG A 132 3.86 13.46 23.15
N PHE A 133 3.68 14.67 22.64
CA PHE A 133 4.61 15.79 22.83
C PHE A 133 3.96 16.91 23.67
N LYS A 134 4.46 17.11 24.91
CA LYS A 134 3.95 18.15 25.83
C LYS A 134 3.93 19.58 25.25
N LYS A 135 4.85 19.88 24.34
CA LYS A 135 5.03 21.20 23.70
C LYS A 135 4.95 21.07 22.17
N TRP A 136 3.87 20.46 21.68
CA TRP A 136 3.68 20.18 20.24
C TRP A 136 3.77 21.42 19.35
N ASP A 137 3.20 22.55 19.79
CA ASP A 137 3.15 23.77 18.98
C ASP A 137 4.51 24.48 18.86
N ARG A 138 5.47 24.16 19.75
CA ARG A 138 6.88 24.62 19.63
C ARG A 138 7.67 23.90 18.53
N ARG A 139 7.00 23.25 17.58
CA ARG A 139 7.68 22.63 16.43
C ARG A 139 8.10 23.67 15.38
N PHE A 140 7.46 24.83 15.38
CA PHE A 140 7.77 25.92 14.46
C PHE A 140 8.96 26.77 14.92
N GLU A 141 9.24 26.83 16.23
CA GLU A 141 10.42 27.49 16.82
C GLU A 141 11.76 26.86 16.36
N LEU A 142 11.74 25.66 15.77
CA LEU A 142 12.94 24.97 15.29
C LEU A 142 13.51 25.58 14.00
N TYR A 143 12.72 26.40 13.31
CA TYR A 143 13.06 27.03 12.03
C TYR A 143 13.08 28.57 12.11
N GLU A 144 12.89 29.13 13.30
CA GLU A 144 13.08 30.55 13.63
C GLU A 144 14.52 30.79 14.11
#